data_AF-A0AAV8XQ29-F1
#
_entry.id   AF-A0AAV8XQ29-F1
#
_cell.length_a   1.000
_cell.length_b   1.000
_cell.length_c   1.000
_cell.angle_alpha   90.00
_cell.angle_beta   90.00
_cell.angle_gamma   90.00
#
_symmetry.space_group_name_H-M   'P 1'
#
loop_
_entity.id
_entity.type
_entity.pdbx_description
1 polymer ?
#
loop_
_entity_poly.entity_id
_entity_poly.type
_entity_poly.pdbx_seq_one_letter_code
_entity_poly.pdbx_strand_id
1 'polypeptide(L)'
;MSNYNIKVIYLLMILSIICIFPVQVGSFTTEEINADLRFIKTCNRTSPISLHTMNEVLINKKLAKGESSAFKCFLHCLFAKYGWMDEEGGFLLHDIKKTLEEADIEIASLEYILYKCTAVTSVDRCERSFLFTECFWRKMEELCIIVSCHDLSPNSIMRKVDLYNLKNNPDPIQMVEALKKQIHAKDDELEKAEQINKNFEKLIQLVNILGQVDTFLTDRTRMMIKKLAMLTDADDGYEHKTKKRY
;
A
#
# COMPACT_ATOMS: atom_id res chain seq x y z
N MET A 1 -31.44 4.21 -48.35
CA MET A 1 -30.18 4.59 -47.68
C MET A 1 -29.70 3.38 -46.90
N SER A 2 -28.53 2.83 -47.25
CA SER A 2 -28.13 1.47 -46.89
C SER A 2 -27.68 1.36 -45.42
N ASN A 3 -28.07 0.27 -44.75
CA ASN A 3 -27.73 -0.06 -43.34
C ASN A 3 -26.23 0.04 -43.03
N TYR A 4 -25.39 -0.02 -44.06
CA TYR A 4 -23.94 0.13 -43.99
C TYR A 4 -23.50 1.52 -43.50
N ASN A 5 -24.18 2.58 -43.95
CA ASN A 5 -23.79 3.96 -43.61
C ASN A 5 -24.03 4.29 -42.12
N ILE A 6 -25.04 3.68 -41.51
CA ILE A 6 -25.36 3.88 -40.08
C ILE A 6 -24.28 3.24 -39.19
N LYS A 7 -23.77 2.06 -39.56
CA LYS A 7 -22.71 1.37 -38.81
C LYS A 7 -21.39 2.14 -38.85
N VAL A 8 -21.05 2.74 -40.00
CA VAL A 8 -19.83 3.55 -40.14
C VAL A 8 -19.91 4.81 -39.27
N ILE A 9 -21.06 5.47 -39.21
CA ILE A 9 -21.26 6.66 -38.36
C ILE A 9 -21.13 6.30 -36.87
N TYR A 10 -21.72 5.19 -36.42
CA TYR A 10 -21.58 4.72 -35.03
C TYR A 10 -20.13 4.37 -34.67
N LEU A 11 -19.39 3.73 -35.57
CA LEU A 11 -17.98 3.40 -35.35
C LEU A 11 -17.12 4.66 -35.19
N LEU A 12 -17.35 5.68 -36.03
CA LEU A 12 -16.65 6.95 -35.97
C LEU A 12 -16.99 7.75 -34.70
N MET A 13 -18.24 7.68 -34.22
CA MET A 13 -18.65 8.29 -32.96
C MET A 13 -18.02 7.62 -31.73
N ILE A 14 -17.88 6.29 -31.74
CA ILE A 14 -17.22 5.56 -30.63
C ILE A 14 -15.71 5.85 -30.63
N LEU A 15 -15.07 5.88 -31.81
CA LEU A 15 -13.66 6.25 -31.95
C LEU A 15 -13.37 7.69 -31.52
N SER A 16 -14.27 8.64 -31.77
CA SER A 16 -14.08 10.02 -31.31
C SER A 16 -14.22 10.14 -29.80
N ILE A 17 -15.15 9.41 -29.17
CA ILE A 17 -15.31 9.40 -27.71
C ILE A 17 -14.07 8.81 -27.02
N ILE A 18 -13.48 7.73 -27.54
CA ILE A 18 -12.27 7.11 -26.98
C ILE A 18 -11.04 8.03 -27.10
N CYS A 19 -10.96 8.85 -28.14
CA CYS A 19 -9.81 9.76 -28.35
C CYS A 19 -9.91 11.09 -27.58
N ILE A 20 -11.10 11.50 -27.12
CA ILE A 20 -11.31 12.79 -26.45
C ILE A 20 -11.08 12.73 -24.94
N PHE A 21 -11.16 11.54 -24.33
CA PHE A 21 -10.83 11.35 -22.91
C PHE A 21 -9.44 10.76 -22.77
N PRO A 22 -8.37 11.57 -22.63
CA PRO A 22 -7.14 11.05 -22.06
C PRO A 22 -7.49 10.60 -20.65
N VAL A 23 -7.58 9.29 -20.44
CA VAL A 23 -7.60 8.71 -19.10
C VAL A 23 -6.30 9.19 -18.46
N GLN A 24 -6.40 10.20 -17.59
CA GLN A 24 -5.30 10.65 -16.76
C GLN A 24 -5.06 9.55 -15.73
N VAL A 25 -4.39 8.47 -16.17
CA VAL A 25 -3.76 7.54 -15.25
C VAL A 25 -2.69 8.37 -14.55
N GLY A 26 -2.94 8.76 -13.30
CA GLY A 26 -1.96 9.44 -12.47
C GLY A 26 -0.70 8.58 -12.39
N SER A 27 0.30 8.90 -13.23
CA SER A 27 1.59 8.24 -13.20
C SER A 27 2.34 8.74 -11.98
N PHE A 28 2.72 7.84 -11.08
CA PHE A 28 3.58 8.16 -9.95
C PHE A 28 4.86 8.84 -10.44
N THR A 29 5.30 9.87 -9.73
CA THR A 29 6.61 10.45 -10.02
C THR A 29 7.69 9.57 -9.41
N THR A 30 8.82 9.43 -10.08
CA THR A 30 9.98 8.71 -9.54
C THR A 30 10.48 9.31 -8.20
N GLU A 31 10.10 10.55 -7.90
CA GLU A 31 10.49 11.29 -6.70
C GLU A 31 9.80 10.77 -5.43
N GLU A 32 8.53 10.39 -5.51
CA GLU A 32 7.74 9.86 -4.39
C GLU A 32 8.29 8.50 -3.90
N ILE A 33 8.55 7.59 -4.84
CA ILE A 33 9.15 6.28 -4.55
C ILE A 33 10.52 6.44 -3.86
N ASN A 34 11.31 7.42 -4.30
CA ASN A 34 12.61 7.72 -3.70
C ASN A 34 12.51 8.32 -2.29
N ALA A 35 11.40 8.99 -1.93
CA ALA A 35 11.17 9.47 -0.58
C ALA A 35 10.89 8.32 0.39
N ASP A 36 10.02 7.40 0.00
CA ASP A 36 9.64 6.23 0.79
C ASP A 36 10.84 5.31 1.11
N LEU A 37 11.65 5.00 0.10
CA LEU A 37 12.88 4.22 0.29
C LEU A 37 13.84 4.88 1.27
N ARG A 38 13.92 6.23 1.26
CA ARG A 38 14.76 6.98 2.20
C ARG A 38 14.22 6.89 3.63
N PHE A 39 12.91 6.99 3.84
CA PHE A 39 12.31 6.87 5.16
C PHE A 39 12.53 5.48 5.74
N ILE A 40 12.28 4.44 4.95
CA ILE A 40 12.43 3.06 5.41
C ILE A 40 13.88 2.72 5.74
N LYS A 41 14.83 3.14 4.89
CA LYS A 41 16.26 2.99 5.18
C LYS A 41 16.67 3.73 6.45
N THR A 42 16.09 4.91 6.68
CA THR A 42 16.37 5.70 7.90
C THR A 42 15.83 5.00 9.13
N CYS A 43 14.59 4.52 9.09
CA CYS A 43 13.95 3.84 10.22
C CYS A 43 14.57 2.49 10.51
N ASN A 44 15.01 1.74 9.50
CA ASN A 44 15.68 0.45 9.71
C ASN A 44 17.08 0.60 10.35
N ARG A 45 17.70 1.79 10.23
CA ARG A 45 18.98 2.07 10.92
C ARG A 45 18.79 2.27 12.42
N THR A 46 17.69 2.90 12.84
CA THR A 46 17.42 3.19 14.25
C THR A 46 16.67 2.05 14.94
N SER A 47 15.85 1.32 14.19
CA SER A 47 15.01 0.23 14.67
C SER A 47 15.09 -0.92 13.67
N PRO A 48 16.17 -1.72 13.76
CA PRO A 48 16.44 -2.76 12.78
C PRO A 48 15.39 -3.85 12.83
N ILE A 49 14.78 -4.12 11.69
CA ILE A 49 13.83 -5.20 11.50
C ILE A 49 14.36 -6.18 10.46
N SER A 50 14.07 -7.46 10.68
CA SER A 50 14.47 -8.48 9.71
C SER A 50 13.64 -8.34 8.44
N LEU A 51 14.24 -8.65 7.30
CA LEU A 51 13.53 -8.72 6.03
C LEU A 51 12.37 -9.74 6.08
N HIS A 52 12.53 -10.82 6.85
CA HIS A 52 11.46 -11.80 7.04
C HIS A 52 10.24 -11.18 7.74
N THR A 53 10.46 -10.45 8.83
CA THR A 53 9.40 -9.74 9.57
C THR A 53 8.74 -8.69 8.68
N MET A 54 9.54 -7.94 7.92
CA MET A 54 9.04 -6.96 6.96
C MET A 54 8.10 -7.64 5.95
N ASN A 55 8.54 -8.72 5.29
CA ASN A 55 7.72 -9.46 4.32
C ASN A 55 6.47 -10.07 4.95
N GLU A 56 6.55 -10.62 6.16
CA GLU A 56 5.40 -11.26 6.83
C GLU A 56 4.30 -10.23 7.14
N VAL A 57 4.68 -9.09 7.70
CA VAL A 57 3.77 -7.99 8.02
C VAL A 57 3.10 -7.45 6.76
N LEU A 58 3.87 -7.36 5.68
CA LEU A 58 3.47 -6.66 4.47
C LEU A 58 2.66 -7.50 3.50
N ILE A 59 3.00 -8.78 3.37
CA ILE A 59 2.32 -9.71 2.48
C ILE A 59 1.10 -10.30 3.18
N ASN A 60 1.25 -10.70 4.44
CA ASN A 60 0.20 -11.43 5.14
C ASN A 60 -0.70 -10.53 6.00
N LYS A 61 -0.39 -9.24 6.13
CA LYS A 61 -1.08 -8.28 7.02
C LYS A 61 -1.22 -8.82 8.45
N LYS A 62 -0.27 -9.66 8.87
CA LYS A 62 -0.25 -10.30 10.18
C LYS A 62 0.76 -9.58 11.05
N LEU A 63 0.24 -8.90 12.07
CA LEU A 63 1.03 -8.50 13.22
C LEU A 63 1.00 -9.66 14.21
N ALA A 64 2.13 -10.30 14.47
CA ALA A 64 2.16 -11.35 15.48
C ALA A 64 1.98 -10.69 16.86
N LYS A 65 1.11 -11.26 17.71
CA LYS A 65 1.04 -10.84 19.11
C LYS A 65 2.39 -11.13 19.77
N GLY A 66 3.08 -10.08 20.19
CA GLY A 66 4.44 -10.17 20.72
C GLY A 66 5.53 -9.73 19.74
N GLU A 67 5.21 -8.92 18.73
CA GLU A 67 6.23 -8.27 17.89
C GLU A 67 7.35 -7.63 18.72
N SER A 68 8.55 -7.67 18.16
CA SER A 68 9.74 -7.09 18.79
C SER A 68 9.56 -5.59 19.04
N SER A 69 10.14 -5.07 20.13
CA SER A 69 10.18 -3.63 20.40
C SER A 69 10.77 -2.84 19.23
N ALA A 70 11.76 -3.43 18.52
CA ALA A 70 12.36 -2.86 17.32
C ALA A 70 11.32 -2.65 16.22
N PHE A 71 10.46 -3.63 15.95
CA PHE A 71 9.41 -3.47 14.94
C PHE A 71 8.39 -2.39 15.31
N LYS A 72 7.97 -2.35 16.57
CA LYS A 72 7.05 -1.30 17.07
C LYS A 72 7.65 0.10 16.88
N CYS A 73 8.93 0.27 17.20
CA CYS A 73 9.62 1.55 17.03
C CYS A 73 9.93 1.88 15.57
N PHE A 74 10.11 0.87 14.72
CA PHE A 74 10.20 1.06 13.28
C PHE A 74 8.91 1.66 12.71
N LEU A 75 7.74 1.16 13.14
CA LEU A 75 6.44 1.75 12.76
C LEU A 75 6.30 3.19 13.23
N HIS A 76 6.68 3.49 14.48
CA HIS A 76 6.69 4.87 14.98
C HIS A 76 7.54 5.79 14.11
N CYS A 77 8.77 5.36 13.79
CA CYS A 77 9.65 6.14 12.92
C CYS A 77 9.02 6.41 11.55
N LEU A 78 8.36 5.41 10.95
CA LEU A 78 7.67 5.62 9.68
C LEU A 78 6.55 6.64 9.81
N PHE A 79 5.68 6.50 10.81
CA PHE A 79 4.59 7.46 11.02
C PHE A 79 5.08 8.87 11.28
N ALA A 80 6.20 9.04 12.00
CA ALA A 80 6.83 10.34 12.16
C ALA A 80 7.35 10.91 10.83
N LYS A 81 7.98 10.08 9.97
CA LYS A 81 8.48 10.52 8.66
C LYS A 81 7.37 10.88 7.67
N TYR A 82 6.25 10.19 7.73
CA TYR A 82 5.06 10.49 6.94
C TYR A 82 4.25 11.67 7.50
N GLY A 83 4.62 12.21 8.67
CA GLY A 83 3.87 13.30 9.31
C GLY A 83 2.53 12.85 9.89
N TRP A 84 2.37 11.56 10.19
CA TRP A 84 1.16 11.01 10.81
C TRP A 84 1.25 11.03 12.33
N MET A 85 2.46 11.03 12.86
CA MET A 85 2.76 11.17 14.28
C MET A 85 3.84 12.23 14.50
N ASP A 86 3.86 12.83 15.68
CA ASP A 86 5.02 13.56 16.19
C ASP A 86 6.07 12.61 16.80
N GLU A 87 7.18 13.14 17.28
CA GLU A 87 8.28 12.36 17.88
C GLU A 87 7.91 11.76 19.24
N GLU A 88 6.88 12.29 19.89
CA GLU A 88 6.30 11.84 21.16
C GLU A 88 5.19 10.79 20.96
N GLY A 89 4.81 10.48 19.72
CA GLY A 89 3.76 9.54 19.35
C GLY A 89 2.34 10.13 19.41
N GLY A 90 2.19 11.45 19.43
CA GLY A 90 0.91 12.14 19.22
C GLY A 90 0.47 12.05 17.77
N PHE A 91 -0.81 11.76 17.51
CA PHE A 91 -1.34 11.62 16.15
C PHE A 91 -1.64 12.99 15.53
N LEU A 92 -1.24 13.17 14.27
CA LEU A 92 -1.55 14.34 13.45
C LEU A 92 -2.75 14.02 12.55
N LEU A 93 -3.95 14.04 13.13
CA LEU A 93 -5.18 13.56 12.46
C LEU A 93 -5.46 14.26 11.11
N HIS A 94 -5.13 15.56 11.00
CA HIS A 94 -5.29 16.31 9.77
C HIS A 94 -4.46 15.72 8.63
N ASP A 95 -3.19 15.41 8.90
CA ASP A 95 -2.25 14.91 7.90
C ASP A 95 -2.60 13.47 7.51
N ILE A 96 -2.97 12.63 8.49
CA ILE A 96 -3.46 11.27 8.22
C ILE A 96 -4.70 11.31 7.32
N LYS A 97 -5.68 12.15 7.65
CA LYS A 97 -6.92 12.28 6.87
C LYS A 97 -6.62 12.73 5.45
N LYS A 98 -5.79 13.76 5.29
CA LYS A 98 -5.38 14.27 3.97
C LYS A 98 -4.73 13.19 3.10
N THR A 99 -3.75 12.45 3.65
CA THR A 99 -3.08 11.37 2.91
C THR A 99 -4.05 10.26 2.48
N LEU A 100 -5.05 9.96 3.30
CA LEU A 100 -6.02 8.89 3.01
C LEU A 100 -7.17 9.36 2.10
N GLU A 101 -7.51 10.65 2.09
CA GLU A 101 -8.42 11.25 1.11
C GLU A 101 -7.81 11.27 -0.29
N GLU A 102 -6.50 11.54 -0.40
CA GLU A 102 -5.76 11.43 -1.66
C GLU A 102 -5.77 9.99 -2.23
N ALA A 103 -6.07 8.99 -1.39
CA ALA A 103 -6.16 7.58 -1.79
C ALA A 103 -7.58 7.15 -2.24
N ASP A 104 -8.55 8.08 -2.30
CA ASP A 104 -9.96 7.88 -2.71
C ASP A 104 -10.75 6.87 -1.84
N ILE A 105 -10.44 6.83 -0.54
CA ILE A 105 -11.19 6.04 0.45
C ILE A 105 -12.45 6.81 0.86
N GLU A 106 -13.62 6.16 0.87
CA GLU A 106 -14.87 6.79 1.32
C GLU A 106 -14.73 7.46 2.71
N ILE A 107 -14.93 8.77 2.74
CA ILE A 107 -14.58 9.67 3.86
C ILE A 107 -15.32 9.32 5.15
N ALA A 108 -16.58 8.86 5.04
CA ALA A 108 -17.43 8.58 6.20
C ALA A 108 -16.90 7.40 7.05
N SER A 109 -16.40 6.36 6.38
CA SER A 109 -15.79 5.18 7.01
C SER A 109 -14.45 5.56 7.63
N LEU A 110 -13.70 6.43 6.95
CA LEU A 110 -12.36 6.83 7.36
C LEU A 110 -12.37 7.63 8.68
N GLU A 111 -13.26 8.62 8.83
CA GLU A 111 -13.35 9.41 10.06
C GLU A 111 -13.63 8.54 11.28
N TYR A 112 -14.51 7.55 11.13
CA TYR A 112 -14.81 6.59 12.19
C TYR A 112 -13.58 5.75 12.58
N ILE A 113 -12.83 5.26 11.59
CA ILE A 113 -11.60 4.48 11.83
C ILE A 113 -10.57 5.33 12.57
N LEU A 114 -10.31 6.55 12.10
CA LEU A 114 -9.32 7.44 12.70
C LEU A 114 -9.72 7.80 14.13
N TYR A 115 -10.98 8.15 14.37
CA TYR A 115 -11.49 8.43 15.71
C TYR A 115 -11.28 7.22 16.66
N LYS A 116 -11.61 6.01 16.20
CA LYS A 116 -11.48 4.80 17.03
C LYS A 116 -10.04 4.39 17.27
N CYS A 117 -9.18 4.47 16.25
CA CYS A 117 -7.83 3.93 16.31
C CYS A 117 -6.79 4.90 16.86
N THR A 118 -7.08 6.21 16.89
CA THR A 118 -6.23 7.19 17.57
C THR A 118 -6.52 7.31 19.07
N ALA A 119 -7.68 6.81 19.53
CA ALA A 119 -8.04 6.75 20.94
C ALA A 119 -7.25 5.69 21.76
N VAL A 120 -6.14 5.17 21.22
CA VAL A 120 -5.29 4.17 21.88
C VAL A 120 -4.52 4.79 23.05
N THR A 121 -4.67 4.21 24.23
CA THR A 121 -3.99 4.67 25.45
C THR A 121 -2.74 3.84 25.70
N SER A 122 -1.60 4.27 25.16
CA SER A 122 -0.28 3.76 25.53
C SER A 122 0.65 4.91 25.87
N VAL A 123 1.43 4.78 26.94
CA VAL A 123 2.48 5.76 27.30
C VAL A 123 3.69 5.61 26.38
N ASP A 124 3.98 4.38 25.94
CA ASP A 124 5.07 4.12 25.00
C ASP A 124 4.64 4.45 23.57
N ARG A 125 5.43 5.30 22.91
CA ARG A 125 5.16 5.79 21.54
C ARG A 125 5.23 4.67 20.50
N CYS A 126 6.16 3.72 20.66
CA CYS A 126 6.32 2.60 19.74
C CYS A 126 5.11 1.64 19.84
N GLU A 127 4.71 1.32 21.07
CA GLU A 127 3.51 0.54 21.37
C GLU A 127 2.26 1.24 20.82
N ARG A 128 2.17 2.56 20.96
CA ARG A 128 1.04 3.34 20.44
C ARG A 128 0.94 3.24 18.92
N SER A 129 2.05 3.35 18.20
CA SER A 129 2.12 3.14 16.75
C SER A 129 1.68 1.73 16.36
N PHE A 130 2.15 0.72 17.09
CA PHE A 130 1.77 -0.67 16.86
C PHE A 130 0.25 -0.90 17.06
N LEU A 131 -0.30 -0.41 18.16
CA LEU A 131 -1.74 -0.55 18.48
C LEU A 131 -2.61 0.21 17.48
N PHE A 132 -2.15 1.36 16.99
CA PHE A 132 -2.83 2.07 15.91
C PHE A 132 -2.88 1.21 14.64
N THR A 133 -1.75 0.65 14.20
CA THR A 133 -1.70 -0.22 13.01
C THR A 133 -2.62 -1.42 13.16
N GLU A 134 -2.60 -2.10 14.32
CA GLU A 134 -3.46 -3.25 14.60
C GLU A 134 -4.95 -2.85 14.55
N CYS A 135 -5.31 -1.72 15.19
CA CYS A 135 -6.68 -1.22 15.17
C CYS A 135 -7.12 -0.86 13.75
N PHE A 136 -6.27 -0.13 13.02
CA PHE A 136 -6.56 0.35 11.68
C PHE A 136 -6.81 -0.81 10.73
N TRP A 137 -5.92 -1.81 10.69
CA TRP A 137 -6.10 -3.00 9.85
C TRP A 137 -7.33 -3.81 10.21
N ARG A 138 -7.59 -4.00 11.51
CA ARG A 138 -8.82 -4.70 11.95
C ARG A 138 -10.08 -3.95 11.51
N LYS A 139 -10.13 -2.63 11.63
CA LYS A 139 -11.30 -1.84 11.19
C LYS A 139 -11.46 -1.79 9.69
N MET A 140 -10.35 -1.72 8.95
CA MET A 140 -10.37 -1.84 7.49
C MET A 140 -10.87 -3.21 7.05
N GLU A 141 -10.46 -4.30 7.73
CA GLU A 141 -10.97 -5.65 7.46
C GLU A 141 -12.48 -5.77 7.76
N GLU A 142 -12.95 -5.24 8.89
CA GLU A 142 -14.38 -5.18 9.23
C GLU A 142 -15.20 -4.46 8.14
N LEU A 143 -14.67 -3.37 7.57
CA LEU A 143 -15.33 -2.62 6.49
C LEU A 143 -15.27 -3.36 5.13
N CYS A 144 -14.15 -4.01 4.83
CA CYS A 144 -14.00 -4.87 3.64
C CYS A 144 -14.93 -6.09 3.64
N ILE A 145 -15.43 -6.52 4.80
CA ILE A 145 -16.43 -7.60 4.91
C ILE A 145 -17.83 -7.10 4.50
N ILE A 146 -18.12 -5.80 4.68
CA ILE A 146 -19.42 -5.20 4.38
C ILE A 146 -19.51 -4.80 2.91
N VAL A 147 -18.42 -4.25 2.36
CA VAL A 147 -18.27 -3.94 0.94
C VAL A 147 -17.46 -5.07 0.36
N SER A 148 -18.09 -6.09 -0.26
CA SER A 148 -17.43 -7.30 -0.78
C SER A 148 -16.06 -7.02 -1.42
N CYS A 149 -15.00 -7.08 -0.61
CA CYS A 149 -13.63 -7.15 -1.08
C CYS A 149 -13.40 -8.59 -1.54
N HIS A 150 -14.05 -8.94 -2.64
CA HIS A 150 -13.70 -10.14 -3.37
C HIS A 150 -12.32 -9.83 -3.95
N ASP A 151 -11.28 -10.25 -3.24
CA ASP A 151 -9.89 -10.50 -3.68
C ASP A 151 -8.80 -9.89 -2.78
N LEU A 152 -8.80 -10.26 -1.50
CA LEU A 152 -7.56 -10.31 -0.68
C LEU A 152 -7.24 -11.73 -0.16
N SER A 153 -7.91 -12.77 -0.66
CA SER A 153 -7.50 -14.16 -0.47
C SER A 153 -8.04 -15.06 -1.61
N PRO A 154 -7.23 -15.95 -2.22
CA PRO A 154 -7.64 -16.77 -3.36
C PRO A 154 -8.57 -17.93 -3.00
N ASN A 155 -9.09 -18.02 -1.76
CA ASN A 155 -9.99 -19.10 -1.36
C ASN A 155 -11.02 -18.61 -0.35
N SER A 156 -12.22 -18.22 -0.81
CA SER A 156 -13.49 -18.86 -0.40
C SER A 156 -14.76 -18.04 -0.72
N ILE A 157 -15.62 -18.69 -1.50
CA ILE A 157 -17.07 -18.86 -1.29
C ILE A 157 -17.94 -17.57 -1.18
N MET A 158 -18.49 -17.24 -2.34
CA MET A 158 -19.65 -16.38 -2.62
C MET A 158 -20.82 -16.61 -1.65
N ARG A 159 -21.22 -15.60 -0.86
CA ARG A 159 -22.49 -15.60 -0.10
C ARG A 159 -23.53 -14.73 -0.78
N LYS A 160 -24.70 -15.35 -0.98
CA LYS A 160 -25.98 -14.78 -1.42
C LYS A 160 -26.55 -13.81 -0.38
N VAL A 161 -26.88 -12.59 -0.80
CA VAL A 161 -27.71 -11.57 -0.10
C VAL A 161 -28.17 -10.61 -1.22
N ASP A 162 -29.42 -10.18 -1.44
CA ASP A 162 -30.75 -10.52 -0.97
C ASP A 162 -31.72 -10.22 -2.13
N LEU A 163 -32.50 -11.21 -2.55
CA LEU A 163 -33.56 -11.09 -3.56
C LEU A 163 -34.92 -11.18 -2.85
N TYR A 164 -35.23 -10.20 -2.01
CA TYR A 164 -36.56 -10.09 -1.39
C TYR A 164 -36.97 -8.63 -1.31
N ASN A 165 -37.60 -8.14 -2.38
CA ASN A 165 -38.76 -7.23 -2.37
C ASN A 165 -39.12 -6.80 -3.80
N LEU A 166 -39.70 -7.72 -4.57
CA LEU A 166 -40.42 -7.39 -5.81
C LEU A 166 -41.62 -8.33 -5.96
N LYS A 167 -42.52 -8.26 -4.97
CA LYS A 167 -43.84 -8.88 -5.05
C LYS A 167 -44.89 -7.78 -4.98
N ASN A 168 -44.98 -7.02 -6.07
CA ASN A 168 -46.17 -6.29 -6.53
C ASN A 168 -45.92 -5.96 -8.00
N ASN A 169 -46.74 -6.56 -8.87
CA ASN A 169 -46.58 -6.71 -10.33
C ASN A 169 -46.15 -5.40 -11.04
N PRO A 170 -44.85 -5.18 -11.32
CA PRO A 170 -44.41 -4.04 -12.10
C PRO A 170 -44.47 -4.40 -13.58
N ASP A 171 -44.82 -3.42 -14.41
CA ASP A 171 -44.64 -3.50 -15.86
C ASP A 171 -43.22 -4.02 -16.18
N PRO A 172 -43.07 -5.06 -17.02
CA PRO A 172 -41.77 -5.61 -17.42
C PRO A 172 -40.75 -4.54 -17.86
N ILE A 173 -41.23 -3.43 -18.43
CA ILE A 173 -40.39 -2.32 -18.89
C ILE A 173 -39.75 -1.59 -17.69
N GLN A 174 -40.52 -1.32 -16.64
CA GLN A 174 -40.00 -0.65 -15.42
C GLN A 174 -39.00 -1.52 -14.67
N MET A 175 -39.17 -2.85 -14.72
CA MET A 175 -38.25 -3.78 -14.09
C MET A 175 -36.89 -3.80 -14.79
N VAL A 176 -36.87 -3.75 -16.13
CA VAL A 176 -35.62 -3.68 -16.91
C VAL A 176 -34.87 -2.36 -16.65
N GLU A 177 -35.59 -1.25 -16.53
CA GLU A 177 -34.98 0.06 -16.29
C GLU A 177 -34.43 0.20 -14.87
N ALA A 178 -35.15 -0.32 -13.86
CA ALA A 178 -34.65 -0.43 -12.50
C ALA A 178 -33.41 -1.34 -12.41
N LEU A 179 -33.39 -2.46 -13.14
CA LEU A 179 -32.25 -3.37 -13.18
C LEU A 179 -31.04 -2.72 -13.83
N LYS A 180 -31.21 -2.00 -14.95
CA LYS A 180 -30.12 -1.25 -15.59
C LYS A 180 -29.52 -0.18 -14.68
N LYS A 181 -30.37 0.53 -13.94
CA LYS A 181 -29.92 1.56 -12.99
C LYS A 181 -29.14 0.95 -11.82
N GLN A 182 -29.55 -0.22 -11.33
CA GLN A 182 -28.79 -0.95 -10.31
C GLN A 182 -27.47 -1.50 -10.85
N ILE A 183 -27.43 -2.01 -12.08
CA ILE A 183 -26.20 -2.48 -12.72
C ILE A 183 -25.21 -1.33 -12.88
N HIS A 184 -25.64 -0.18 -13.40
CA HIS A 184 -24.74 0.97 -13.57
C HIS A 184 -24.20 1.50 -12.24
N ALA A 185 -25.03 1.57 -11.20
CA ALA A 185 -24.56 1.99 -9.87
C ALA A 185 -23.57 0.98 -9.27
N LYS A 186 -23.77 -0.32 -9.52
CA LYS A 186 -22.86 -1.40 -9.11
C LYS A 186 -21.54 -1.36 -9.90
N ASP A 187 -21.57 -1.01 -11.18
CA ASP A 187 -20.38 -0.87 -12.02
C ASP A 187 -19.53 0.32 -11.57
N ASP A 188 -20.16 1.46 -11.24
CA ASP A 188 -19.46 2.65 -10.71
C ASP A 188 -18.85 2.39 -9.31
N GLU A 189 -19.52 1.62 -8.45
CA GLU A 189 -18.97 1.17 -7.16
C GLU A 189 -17.79 0.20 -7.35
N LEU A 190 -17.88 -0.70 -8.33
CA LEU A 190 -16.84 -1.67 -8.64
C LEU A 190 -15.59 -0.99 -9.17
N GLU A 191 -15.71 0.00 -10.08
CA GLU A 191 -14.57 0.74 -10.62
C GLU A 191 -13.81 1.51 -9.52
N LYS A 192 -14.54 2.10 -8.56
CA LYS A 192 -13.93 2.75 -7.39
C LYS A 192 -13.24 1.74 -6.48
N ALA A 193 -13.86 0.59 -6.23
CA ALA A 193 -13.25 -0.47 -5.43
C ALA A 193 -11.97 -1.03 -6.10
N GLU A 194 -11.97 -1.20 -7.43
CA GLU A 194 -10.78 -1.60 -8.19
C GLU A 194 -9.67 -0.55 -8.10
N GLN A 195 -10.00 0.73 -8.16
CA GLN A 195 -9.03 1.83 -8.04
C GLN A 195 -8.41 1.91 -6.64
N ILE A 196 -9.22 1.74 -5.59
CA ILE A 196 -8.76 1.65 -4.18
C ILE A 196 -7.84 0.43 -4.01
N ASN A 197 -8.23 -0.71 -4.57
CA ASN A 197 -7.43 -1.92 -4.50
C ASN A 197 -6.07 -1.74 -5.20
N LYS A 198 -6.05 -1.01 -6.32
CA LYS A 198 -4.83 -0.63 -7.06
C LYS A 198 -3.92 0.30 -6.24
N ASN A 199 -4.47 1.20 -5.42
CA ASN A 199 -3.69 2.06 -4.54
C ASN A 199 -3.11 1.31 -3.32
N PHE A 200 -3.86 0.34 -2.77
CA PHE A 200 -3.31 -0.61 -1.79
C PHE A 200 -2.25 -1.52 -2.41
N GLU A 201 -2.44 -1.94 -3.65
CA GLU A 201 -1.45 -2.69 -4.41
C GLU A 201 -0.19 -1.86 -4.65
N LYS A 202 -0.29 -0.54 -4.88
CA LYS A 202 0.86 0.38 -4.97
C LYS A 202 1.62 0.48 -3.64
N LEU A 203 0.90 0.57 -2.51
CA LEU A 203 1.51 0.61 -1.17
C LEU A 203 2.19 -0.72 -0.82
N ILE A 204 1.65 -1.84 -1.28
CA ILE A 204 2.25 -3.19 -1.17
C ILE A 204 3.38 -3.42 -2.19
N GLN A 205 3.32 -2.82 -3.38
CA GLN A 205 4.36 -2.90 -4.41
C GLN A 205 5.60 -2.09 -4.04
N LEU A 206 5.42 -0.90 -3.44
CA LEU A 206 6.49 -0.11 -2.81
C LEU A 206 7.32 -0.97 -1.84
N VAL A 207 6.59 -1.77 -1.08
CA VAL A 207 7.02 -2.73 -0.08
C VAL A 207 7.65 -4.00 -0.67
N ASN A 208 7.18 -4.50 -1.80
CA ASN A 208 7.82 -5.63 -2.51
C ASN A 208 9.13 -5.21 -3.23
N ILE A 209 9.21 -3.97 -3.73
CA ILE A 209 10.44 -3.39 -4.29
C ILE A 209 11.53 -3.27 -3.21
N LEU A 210 11.15 -2.96 -1.97
CA LEU A 210 12.06 -2.93 -0.82
C LEU A 210 12.72 -4.28 -0.52
N GLY A 211 12.05 -5.40 -0.81
CA GLY A 211 12.64 -6.73 -0.73
C GLY A 211 13.70 -7.02 -1.82
N GLN A 212 13.61 -6.37 -2.98
CA GLN A 212 14.57 -6.54 -4.08
C GLN A 212 15.79 -5.61 -4.00
N VAL A 213 15.63 -4.43 -3.39
CA VAL A 213 16.71 -3.43 -3.27
C VAL A 213 17.82 -3.90 -2.32
N ASP A 214 17.56 -4.83 -1.40
CA ASP A 214 18.59 -5.35 -0.49
C ASP A 214 19.58 -6.31 -1.18
N THR A 215 19.16 -7.07 -2.20
CA THR A 215 20.08 -7.87 -3.03
C THR A 215 21.06 -6.95 -3.76
N PHE A 216 20.57 -5.81 -4.28
CA PHE A 216 21.39 -4.84 -4.99
C PHE A 216 22.35 -4.07 -4.06
N LEU A 217 21.90 -3.68 -2.86
CA LEU A 217 22.74 -2.97 -1.89
C LEU A 217 23.74 -3.91 -1.18
N THR A 218 23.34 -5.15 -0.89
CA THR A 218 24.22 -6.16 -0.28
C THR A 218 25.31 -6.60 -1.26
N ASP A 219 25.01 -6.79 -2.55
CA ASP A 219 26.02 -7.14 -3.56
C ASP A 219 27.03 -6.02 -3.80
N ARG A 220 26.58 -4.76 -3.83
CA ARG A 220 27.47 -3.62 -4.02
C ARG A 220 28.36 -3.37 -2.80
N THR A 221 27.84 -3.59 -1.60
CA THR A 221 28.60 -3.48 -0.34
C THR A 221 29.61 -4.61 -0.22
N ARG A 222 29.23 -5.86 -0.56
CA ARG A 222 30.14 -7.02 -0.59
C ARG A 222 31.26 -6.83 -1.63
N MET A 223 30.97 -6.19 -2.76
CA MET A 223 31.97 -5.88 -3.79
C MET A 223 32.93 -4.76 -3.35
N MET A 224 32.47 -3.75 -2.61
CA MET A 224 33.33 -2.72 -2.02
C MET A 224 34.22 -3.26 -0.89
N ILE A 225 33.68 -4.11 -0.01
CA ILE A 225 34.45 -4.75 1.07
C ILE A 225 35.55 -5.65 0.49
N LYS A 226 35.26 -6.45 -0.56
CA LYS A 226 36.28 -7.24 -1.26
C LYS A 226 37.40 -6.39 -1.86
N LYS A 227 37.07 -5.23 -2.44
CA LYS A 227 38.07 -4.30 -2.98
C LYS A 227 38.92 -3.64 -1.89
N LEU A 228 38.34 -3.34 -0.72
CA LEU A 228 39.09 -2.80 0.42
C LEU A 228 40.05 -3.84 1.00
N ALA A 229 39.63 -5.10 1.15
CA ALA A 229 40.49 -6.19 1.62
C ALA A 229 41.67 -6.45 0.67
N MET A 230 41.43 -6.41 -0.64
CA MET A 230 42.50 -6.56 -1.65
C MET A 230 43.53 -5.42 -1.63
N LEU A 231 43.16 -4.23 -1.15
CA LEU A 231 44.09 -3.10 -1.03
C LEU A 231 44.91 -3.16 0.27
N THR A 232 44.37 -3.73 1.34
CA THR A 232 45.10 -3.91 2.61
C THR A 232 46.11 -5.05 2.55
N ASP A 233 45.81 -6.14 1.85
CA ASP A 233 46.75 -7.28 1.72
C ASP A 233 47.96 -6.96 0.82
N ALA A 234 47.92 -5.84 0.08
CA ALA A 234 49.00 -5.41 -0.81
C ALA A 234 50.10 -4.59 -0.11
N ASP A 235 49.88 -4.13 1.14
CA ASP A 235 50.80 -3.23 1.86
C ASP A 235 51.65 -3.92 2.94
N ASP A 236 51.33 -5.18 3.28
CA ASP A 236 52.09 -5.97 4.28
C ASP A 236 53.38 -6.62 3.72
N GLY A 237 53.77 -6.29 2.49
CA GLY A 237 54.89 -6.90 1.77
C GLY A 237 56.26 -6.22 1.91
N TYR A 238 56.41 -5.16 2.71
CA TYR A 238 57.66 -4.39 2.81
C TYR A 238 58.17 -4.23 4.25
N GLU A 239 58.56 -5.34 4.90
CA GLU A 239 59.40 -5.27 6.10
C GLU A 239 60.82 -5.86 5.87
N HIS A 240 61.70 -4.94 5.47
CA HIS A 240 63.07 -4.74 5.96
C HIS A 240 64.05 -5.93 6.10
N LYS A 241 64.81 -6.17 5.02
CA LYS A 241 66.16 -6.77 5.09
C LYS A 241 67.14 -5.76 5.72
N THR A 242 67.48 -5.90 6.99
CA THR A 242 68.71 -5.29 7.56
C THR A 242 69.45 -6.21 8.54
N LYS A 243 70.56 -6.78 8.03
CA LYS A 243 71.90 -6.93 8.65
C LYS A 243 72.05 -7.02 10.18
N LYS A 244 72.76 -8.06 10.62
CA LYS A 244 74.04 -8.04 11.40
C LYS A 244 74.59 -9.49 11.47
N ARG A 245 75.68 -9.84 10.77
CA ARG A 245 77.08 -9.92 11.30
C ARG A 245 77.17 -9.81 12.81
N TYR A 246 77.42 -10.92 13.50
CA TYR A 246 78.70 -11.26 14.14
C TYR A 246 78.79 -12.78 14.29
#